data_AF-A0A1Q3W858-F1
#
_entry.id   AF-A0A1Q3W858-F1
#
_cell.length_a   1.000
_cell.length_b   1.000
_cell.length_c   1.000
_cell.angle_alpha   90.00
_cell.angle_beta   90.00
_cell.angle_gamma   90.00
#
_symmetry.space_group_name_H-M   'P 1'
#
loop_
_entity.id
_entity.type
_entity.pdbx_description
1 polymer ?
#
loop_
_entity_poly.entity_id
_entity_poly.type
_entity_poly.pdbx_seq_one_letter_code
_entity_poly.pdbx_strand_id
1 'polypeptide(L)'
;MRETTNRNDHPRIAIYNTTYHPGLAKNSPYCGTSVEWAIKQAGWNSVIEYAPMARNWSLKKDYIVWSRATGPLTRNGRKYTPQRNDVVVFYSSGRWHVGLLEDWQEGNAYCKTVEGNTSDRGVNGIKKPTGREGVYDEKIRNKKDIYCIVRPYWIAMHVNPQ
;
A
#
# COMPACT_ATOMS: atom_id res chain seq x y z
N MET A 1 5.25 -9.27 -11.71
CA MET A 1 4.90 -10.72 -11.74
C MET A 1 3.40 -10.81 -11.96
N ARG A 2 2.91 -11.67 -12.86
CA ARG A 2 1.49 -11.69 -13.27
C ARG A 2 0.80 -12.97 -12.80
N GLU A 3 -0.48 -12.86 -12.49
CA GLU A 3 -1.34 -14.01 -12.26
C GLU A 3 -1.68 -14.70 -13.58
N THR A 4 -1.75 -16.02 -13.56
CA THR A 4 -2.11 -16.82 -14.74
C THR A 4 -3.63 -16.91 -14.89
N THR A 5 -4.37 -17.01 -13.77
CA THR A 5 -5.81 -17.29 -13.77
C THR A 5 -6.67 -16.08 -13.37
N ASN A 6 -6.07 -15.00 -12.84
CA ASN A 6 -6.76 -13.86 -12.21
C ASN A 6 -7.77 -14.30 -11.11
N ARG A 7 -7.43 -15.33 -10.34
CA ARG A 7 -8.27 -15.87 -9.26
C ARG A 7 -7.62 -15.74 -7.88
N ASN A 8 -6.59 -14.91 -7.74
CA ASN A 8 -5.80 -14.74 -6.52
C ASN A 8 -5.14 -16.04 -6.04
N ASP A 9 -4.83 -16.96 -6.95
CA ASP A 9 -4.34 -18.32 -6.65
C ASP A 9 -2.83 -18.47 -6.82
N HIS A 10 -2.13 -17.39 -7.17
CA HIS A 10 -0.68 -17.41 -7.29
C HIS A 10 -0.03 -17.74 -5.93
N PRO A 11 0.97 -18.63 -5.83
CA PRO A 11 1.55 -19.07 -4.55
C PRO A 11 2.03 -17.93 -3.63
N ARG A 12 2.55 -16.83 -4.20
CA ARG A 12 2.93 -15.64 -3.41
C ARG A 12 1.75 -14.96 -2.71
N ILE A 13 0.56 -15.00 -3.29
CA ILE A 13 -0.64 -14.41 -2.69
C ILE A 13 -1.03 -15.19 -1.43
N ALA A 14 -0.86 -16.51 -1.45
CA ALA A 14 -1.01 -17.33 -0.25
C ALA A 14 -0.05 -16.84 0.84
N ILE A 15 1.24 -16.63 0.53
CA ILE A 15 2.22 -16.10 1.49
C ILE A 15 1.74 -14.76 2.09
N TYR A 16 1.28 -13.81 1.27
CA TYR A 16 0.81 -12.51 1.77
C TYR A 16 -0.36 -12.66 2.75
N ASN A 17 -1.33 -13.52 2.44
CA ASN A 17 -2.53 -13.70 3.25
C ASN A 17 -2.28 -14.60 4.48
N THR A 18 -1.52 -15.69 4.35
CA THR A 18 -1.43 -16.73 5.39
C THR A 18 -0.32 -16.50 6.40
N THR A 19 0.78 -15.84 6.02
CA THR A 19 1.93 -15.67 6.94
C THR A 19 1.56 -14.85 8.18
N TYR A 20 0.59 -13.93 8.08
CA TYR A 20 0.23 -13.04 9.19
C TYR A 20 -1.26 -13.04 9.54
N HIS A 21 -2.11 -13.66 8.72
CA HIS A 21 -3.57 -13.63 8.92
C HIS A 21 -4.19 -15.00 8.63
N PRO A 22 -3.98 -16.01 9.51
CA PRO A 22 -4.43 -17.38 9.29
C PRO A 22 -5.96 -17.54 9.13
N GLY A 23 -6.75 -16.52 9.48
CA GLY A 23 -8.20 -16.49 9.29
C GLY A 23 -8.68 -16.00 7.92
N LEU A 24 -7.79 -15.59 7.00
CA LEU A 24 -8.19 -15.17 5.66
C LEU A 24 -8.50 -16.38 4.78
N ALA A 25 -9.65 -16.32 4.08
CA ALA A 25 -10.02 -17.34 3.12
C ALA A 25 -9.00 -17.41 1.97
N LYS A 26 -8.85 -18.60 1.39
CA LYS A 26 -8.08 -18.80 0.16
C LYS A 26 -8.56 -17.81 -0.92
N ASN A 27 -7.62 -17.26 -1.70
CA ASN A 27 -7.89 -16.31 -2.78
C ASN A 27 -8.49 -14.95 -2.33
N SER A 28 -8.40 -14.60 -1.04
CA SER A 28 -8.84 -13.29 -0.54
C SER A 28 -8.08 -12.14 -1.22
N PRO A 29 -8.74 -10.96 -1.40
CA PRO A 29 -8.07 -9.75 -1.88
C PRO A 29 -6.84 -9.43 -1.03
N TYR A 30 -5.71 -9.16 -1.69
CA TYR A 30 -4.40 -9.15 -1.04
C TYR A 30 -3.65 -7.82 -1.14
N CYS A 31 -4.28 -6.75 -1.64
CA CYS A 31 -3.62 -5.44 -1.74
C CYS A 31 -3.04 -4.98 -0.40
N GLY A 32 -3.82 -5.03 0.68
CA GLY A 32 -3.35 -4.61 1.99
C GLY A 32 -2.49 -5.64 2.74
N THR A 33 -2.73 -6.95 2.56
CA THR A 33 -1.85 -7.98 3.14
C THR A 33 -0.47 -7.99 2.48
N SER A 34 -0.37 -7.69 1.18
CA SER A 34 0.92 -7.55 0.49
C SER A 34 1.76 -6.39 1.03
N VAL A 35 1.12 -5.27 1.38
CA VAL A 35 1.76 -4.11 2.01
C VAL A 35 2.27 -4.47 3.41
N GLU A 36 1.44 -5.10 4.23
CA GLU A 36 1.83 -5.57 5.58
C GLU A 36 2.98 -6.58 5.51
N TRP A 37 2.92 -7.51 4.56
CA TRP A 37 4.00 -8.46 4.31
C TRP A 37 5.31 -7.74 3.96
N ALA A 38 5.28 -6.75 3.06
CA ALA A 38 6.46 -6.00 2.65
C ALA A 38 7.08 -5.20 3.81
N ILE A 39 6.26 -4.55 4.65
CA ILE A 39 6.72 -3.84 5.86
C ILE A 39 7.46 -4.81 6.80
N LYS A 40 6.91 -6.00 7.03
CA LYS A 40 7.53 -7.01 7.89
C LYS A 40 8.80 -7.62 7.29
N GLN A 41 8.84 -7.84 5.98
CA GLN A 41 10.07 -8.29 5.30
C GLN A 41 11.18 -7.24 5.38
N ALA A 42 10.85 -5.95 5.48
CA ALA A 42 11.82 -4.88 5.70
C ALA A 42 12.32 -4.80 7.16
N GLY A 43 11.85 -5.68 8.06
CA GLY A 43 12.22 -5.67 9.48
C GLY A 43 11.60 -4.51 10.26
N TRP A 44 10.53 -3.90 9.76
CA TRP A 44 9.85 -2.80 10.43
C TRP A 44 8.67 -3.29 11.26
N ASN A 45 8.36 -2.54 12.32
CA ASN A 45 7.16 -2.78 13.10
C ASN A 45 5.98 -2.07 12.45
N SER A 46 4.94 -2.82 12.11
CA SER A 46 3.68 -2.26 11.63
C SER A 46 2.84 -1.74 12.79
N VAL A 47 2.23 -0.56 12.62
CA VAL A 47 1.31 0.05 13.59
C VAL A 47 -0.09 -0.59 13.51
N ILE A 48 -0.32 -1.47 12.54
CA ILE A 48 -1.62 -2.07 12.24
C ILE A 48 -1.82 -3.32 13.10
N GLU A 49 -2.79 -3.27 14.02
CA GLU A 49 -3.07 -4.33 15.00
C GLU A 49 -4.25 -5.24 14.59
N TYR A 50 -4.83 -4.99 13.43
CA TYR A 50 -5.99 -5.68 12.89
C TYR A 50 -5.68 -6.28 11.52
N ALA A 51 -6.62 -7.03 10.94
CA ALA A 51 -6.48 -7.51 9.57
C ALA A 51 -6.18 -6.33 8.62
N PRO A 52 -5.10 -6.36 7.82
CA PRO A 52 -4.62 -5.24 7.00
C PRO A 52 -5.45 -5.09 5.73
N MET A 53 -6.78 -5.13 5.85
CA MET A 53 -7.69 -4.82 4.75
C MET A 53 -7.47 -3.38 4.30
N ALA A 54 -7.62 -3.11 3.00
CA ALA A 54 -7.34 -1.78 2.42
C ALA A 54 -7.99 -0.61 3.20
N ARG A 55 -9.26 -0.73 3.58
CA ARG A 55 -9.96 0.31 4.35
C ARG A 55 -9.29 0.58 5.71
N ASN A 56 -8.79 -0.47 6.35
CA ASN A 56 -8.36 -0.42 7.73
C ASN A 56 -7.06 0.39 7.89
N TRP A 57 -6.25 0.55 6.84
CA TRP A 57 -5.08 1.42 6.86
C TRP A 57 -5.44 2.88 7.19
N SER A 58 -6.59 3.37 6.71
CA SER A 58 -7.07 4.73 6.99
C SER A 58 -7.56 4.95 8.42
N LEU A 59 -7.73 3.90 9.23
CA LEU A 59 -8.23 4.02 10.60
C LEU A 59 -7.15 4.53 11.58
N LYS A 60 -5.86 4.39 11.26
CA LYS A 60 -4.74 4.90 12.06
C LYS A 60 -4.52 6.40 11.80
N LYS A 61 -5.48 7.22 12.25
CA LYS A 61 -5.50 8.67 12.02
C LYS A 61 -4.22 9.39 12.48
N ASP A 62 -3.63 8.93 13.58
CA ASP A 62 -2.37 9.46 14.13
C ASP A 62 -1.13 9.09 13.32
N TYR A 63 -1.29 8.30 12.26
CA TYR A 63 -0.22 7.95 11.34
C TYR A 63 -0.46 8.52 9.93
N ILE A 64 -1.58 9.21 9.71
CA ILE A 64 -1.82 9.92 8.46
C ILE A 64 -0.83 11.09 8.35
N VAL A 65 -0.15 11.20 7.21
CA VAL A 65 0.81 12.28 6.91
C VAL A 65 0.29 13.24 5.84
N TRP A 66 -0.68 12.80 5.04
CA TRP A 66 -1.32 13.59 3.99
C TRP A 66 -2.75 13.11 3.78
N SER A 67 -3.68 14.01 3.51
CA SER A 67 -5.06 13.66 3.13
C SER A 67 -5.52 14.46 1.92
N ARG A 68 -6.46 13.93 1.14
CA ARG A 68 -7.03 14.67 0.01
C ARG A 68 -7.76 15.94 0.44
N ALA A 69 -8.39 15.92 1.61
CA ALA A 69 -9.20 17.03 2.10
C ALA A 69 -8.35 18.22 2.55
N THR A 70 -7.16 17.96 3.11
CA THR A 70 -6.35 18.97 3.80
C THR A 70 -4.95 19.13 3.20
N GLY A 71 -4.54 18.24 2.31
CA GLY A 71 -3.15 18.12 1.88
C GLY A 71 -2.23 17.59 2.99
N PRO A 72 -0.95 18.02 3.02
CA PRO A 72 0.01 17.62 4.03
C PRO A 72 -0.48 17.97 5.44
N LEU A 73 -0.38 17.04 6.38
CA LEU A 73 -0.74 17.30 7.77
C LEU A 73 0.40 17.95 8.54
N THR A 74 0.04 18.73 9.55
CA THR A 74 0.98 19.36 10.49
C THR A 74 0.71 18.83 11.88
N ARG A 75 1.74 18.37 12.59
CA ARG A 75 1.66 18.09 14.05
C ARG A 75 2.85 18.71 14.75
N ASN A 76 2.62 19.31 15.90
CA ASN A 76 3.67 19.98 16.70
C ASN A 76 4.49 20.99 15.88
N GLY A 77 3.84 21.76 15.01
CA GLY A 77 4.50 22.74 14.12
C GLY A 77 5.27 22.12 12.94
N ARG A 78 5.37 20.79 12.84
CA ARG A 78 6.05 20.11 11.74
C ARG A 78 5.06 19.65 10.67
N LYS A 79 5.24 20.16 9.46
CA LYS A 79 4.55 19.67 8.26
C LYS A 79 5.15 18.33 7.83
N TYR A 80 4.31 17.32 7.66
CA TYR A 80 4.72 16.02 7.16
C TYR A 80 4.68 16.00 5.65
N THR A 81 5.67 15.35 5.04
CA THR A 81 5.69 15.05 3.61
C THR A 81 5.55 13.53 3.45
N PRO A 82 4.76 13.05 2.47
CA PRO A 82 4.78 11.65 2.07
C PRO A 82 6.21 11.19 1.74
N GLN A 83 6.55 9.98 2.16
CA GLN A 83 7.87 9.37 2.02
C GLN A 83 7.77 7.99 1.40
N ARG A 84 8.86 7.54 0.79
CA ARG A 84 8.97 6.18 0.26
C ARG A 84 8.59 5.17 1.36
N ASN A 85 7.78 4.19 0.96
CA ASN A 85 7.14 3.14 1.74
C ASN A 85 5.96 3.57 2.61
N ASP A 86 5.60 4.85 2.66
CA ASP A 86 4.29 5.24 3.21
C ASP A 86 3.17 4.52 2.45
N VAL A 87 2.10 4.14 3.13
CA VAL A 87 0.96 3.45 2.54
C VAL A 87 0.01 4.47 1.92
N VAL A 88 -0.18 4.35 0.62
CA VAL A 88 -1.14 5.16 -0.14
C VAL A 88 -2.49 4.46 -0.10
N VAL A 89 -3.50 5.15 0.41
CA VAL A 89 -4.87 4.65 0.49
C VAL A 89 -5.71 5.30 -0.60
N PHE A 90 -6.38 4.48 -1.39
CA PHE A 90 -7.31 4.91 -2.44
C PHE A 90 -8.74 4.57 -2.05
N TYR A 91 -9.67 5.45 -2.41
CA TYR A 91 -11.10 5.18 -2.29
C TYR A 91 -11.85 5.73 -3.51
N SER A 92 -12.46 4.83 -4.28
CA SER A 92 -13.21 5.17 -5.48
C SER A 92 -14.40 4.22 -5.65
N SER A 93 -15.59 4.77 -5.91
CA SER A 93 -16.83 4.02 -6.17
C SER A 93 -17.11 2.90 -5.13
N GLY A 94 -16.96 3.22 -3.84
CA GLY A 94 -17.20 2.26 -2.75
C GLY A 94 -16.08 1.22 -2.53
N ARG A 95 -15.02 1.24 -3.33
CA ARG A 95 -13.91 0.28 -3.26
C ARG A 95 -12.67 0.92 -2.66
N TRP A 96 -12.06 0.21 -1.72
CA TRP A 96 -10.80 0.56 -1.08
C TRP A 96 -9.65 -0.19 -1.72
N HIS A 97 -8.52 0.48 -1.88
CA HIS A 97 -7.27 -0.11 -2.36
C HIS A 97 -6.08 0.53 -1.67
N VAL A 98 -4.97 -0.18 -1.59
CA VAL A 98 -3.73 0.34 -1.00
C VAL A 98 -2.51 -0.13 -1.79
N GLY A 99 -1.45 0.66 -1.69
CA GLY A 99 -0.11 0.31 -2.17
C GLY A 99 0.96 1.04 -1.35
N LEU A 100 2.22 0.69 -1.58
CA LEU A 100 3.37 1.40 -1.03
C LEU A 100 3.75 2.56 -1.94
N LEU A 101 4.03 3.72 -1.36
CA LEU A 101 4.55 4.87 -2.09
C LEU A 101 6.01 4.61 -2.48
N GLU A 102 6.33 4.72 -3.76
CA GLU A 102 7.73 4.64 -4.22
C GLU A 102 8.33 6.04 -4.37
N ASP A 103 7.56 6.97 -4.94
CA ASP A 103 8.00 8.33 -5.22
C ASP A 103 6.81 9.29 -5.23
N TRP A 104 6.82 10.29 -4.34
CA TRP A 104 5.76 11.29 -4.27
C TRP A 104 5.76 12.27 -5.46
N GLN A 105 6.92 12.50 -6.10
CA GLN A 105 7.09 13.48 -7.17
C GLN A 105 6.53 14.86 -6.79
N GLU A 106 7.21 15.58 -5.90
CA GLU A 106 6.78 16.90 -5.43
C GLU A 106 6.56 17.86 -6.61
N GLY A 107 5.50 18.69 -6.54
CA GLY A 107 5.11 19.58 -7.65
C GLY A 107 4.44 18.90 -8.86
N ASN A 108 4.41 17.56 -8.94
CA ASN A 108 3.71 16.81 -9.98
C ASN A 108 2.29 16.41 -9.54
N ALA A 109 1.34 16.28 -10.47
CA ALA A 109 0.00 15.73 -10.21
C ALA A 109 0.00 14.20 -10.00
N TYR A 110 1.11 13.52 -10.29
CA TYR A 110 1.26 12.07 -10.21
C TYR A 110 2.24 11.64 -9.12
N CYS A 111 2.14 10.38 -8.69
CA CYS A 111 3.13 9.69 -7.85
C CYS A 111 3.38 8.27 -8.38
N LYS A 112 4.47 7.63 -7.94
CA LYS A 112 4.74 6.20 -8.18
C LYS A 112 4.35 5.38 -6.96
N THR A 113 3.71 4.23 -7.19
CA THR A 113 3.33 3.27 -6.15
C THR A 113 3.73 1.85 -6.56
N VAL A 114 3.87 0.96 -5.58
CA VAL A 114 3.92 -0.49 -5.77
C VAL A 114 2.68 -1.11 -5.15
N GLU A 115 1.93 -1.87 -5.93
CA GLU A 115 0.60 -2.36 -5.57
C GLU A 115 0.40 -3.82 -5.95
N GLY A 116 -0.19 -4.62 -5.06
CA GLY A 116 -0.71 -5.96 -5.36
C GLY A 116 -2.22 -5.95 -5.62
N ASN A 117 -2.76 -7.02 -6.23
CA ASN A 117 -4.19 -7.19 -6.51
C ASN A 117 -4.72 -6.04 -7.38
N THR A 118 -4.03 -5.81 -8.48
CA THR A 118 -4.21 -4.65 -9.33
C THR A 118 -4.14 -5.08 -10.80
N SER A 119 -5.01 -4.51 -11.64
CA SER A 119 -4.92 -4.73 -13.09
C SER A 119 -3.68 -4.04 -13.67
N ASP A 120 -3.33 -4.34 -14.91
CA ASP A 120 -2.27 -3.63 -15.64
C ASP A 120 -2.61 -2.16 -15.99
N ARG A 121 -3.79 -1.65 -15.64
CA ARG A 121 -4.13 -0.24 -15.84
C ARG A 121 -3.22 0.67 -15.01
N GLY A 122 -2.53 1.60 -15.67
CA GLY A 122 -1.65 2.58 -15.01
C GLY A 122 -0.30 2.03 -14.59
N VAL A 123 0.05 0.81 -15.02
CA VAL A 123 1.39 0.25 -14.84
C VAL A 123 2.38 1.00 -15.72
N ASN A 124 3.52 1.37 -15.13
CA ASN A 124 4.58 2.06 -15.84
C ASN A 124 5.08 1.21 -17.03
N GLY A 125 5.17 1.80 -18.23
CA GLY A 125 5.59 1.09 -19.46
C GLY A 125 4.50 0.28 -20.18
N ILE A 126 3.30 0.11 -19.62
CA ILE A 126 2.18 -0.59 -20.30
C ILE A 126 1.28 0.44 -21.00
N LYS A 127 1.31 0.47 -22.35
CA LYS A 127 0.50 1.40 -23.16
C LYS A 127 -0.97 0.99 -23.29
N LYS A 128 -1.29 -0.31 -23.19
CA LYS A 128 -2.67 -0.85 -23.25
C LYS A 128 -2.85 -1.96 -22.21
N PRO A 129 -3.90 -1.90 -21.38
CA PRO A 129 -4.27 -2.99 -20.47
C PRO A 129 -4.42 -4.33 -21.21
N THR A 130 -3.77 -5.37 -20.72
CA THR A 130 -3.89 -6.77 -21.14
C THR A 130 -5.01 -7.52 -20.40
N GLY A 131 -5.57 -6.93 -19.35
CA GLY A 131 -6.63 -7.54 -18.53
C GLY A 131 -6.11 -8.58 -17.54
N ARG A 132 -4.79 -8.67 -17.32
CA ARG A 132 -4.18 -9.57 -16.33
C ARG A 132 -3.86 -8.81 -15.05
N GLU A 133 -4.13 -9.45 -13.92
CA GLU A 133 -3.77 -8.89 -12.62
C GLU A 133 -2.32 -9.20 -12.28
N GLY A 134 -1.66 -8.20 -11.69
CA GLY A 134 -0.31 -8.34 -11.16
C GLY A 134 -0.34 -8.83 -9.73
N VAL A 135 0.50 -9.81 -9.42
CA VAL A 135 0.85 -10.17 -8.04
C VAL A 135 1.42 -8.93 -7.32
N TYR A 136 2.21 -8.14 -8.04
CA TYR A 136 2.50 -6.74 -7.73
C TYR A 136 3.03 -6.04 -8.98
N ASP A 137 2.77 -4.74 -9.09
CA ASP A 137 3.28 -3.86 -10.15
C ASP A 137 3.61 -2.45 -9.63
N GLU A 138 4.57 -1.80 -10.31
CA GLU A 138 4.77 -0.36 -10.20
C GLU A 138 3.71 0.40 -11.00
N LYS A 139 3.10 1.41 -10.41
CA LYS A 139 2.07 2.23 -11.02
C LYS A 139 2.33 3.72 -10.94
N ILE A 140 1.88 4.44 -11.96
CA ILE A 140 1.73 5.88 -11.93
C ILE A 140 0.28 6.20 -11.53
N ARG A 141 0.12 6.90 -10.41
CA ARG A 141 -1.19 7.22 -9.83
C ARG A 141 -1.39 8.72 -9.82
N ASN A 142 -2.61 9.18 -10.14
CA ASN A 142 -2.97 10.58 -10.00
C ASN A 142 -3.26 10.87 -8.53
N LYS A 143 -2.65 11.92 -7.97
CA LYS A 143 -2.80 12.29 -6.55
C LYS A 143 -4.25 12.61 -6.16
N LYS A 144 -5.11 13.00 -7.10
CA LYS A 144 -6.53 13.24 -6.85
C LYS A 144 -7.31 11.96 -6.45
N ASP A 145 -6.81 10.80 -6.85
CA ASP A 145 -7.44 9.50 -6.57
C ASP A 145 -7.06 8.97 -5.17
N ILE A 146 -6.02 9.56 -4.56
CA ILE A 146 -5.57 9.21 -3.22
C ILE A 146 -6.58 9.76 -2.21
N TYR A 147 -6.99 8.92 -1.28
CA TYR A 147 -7.82 9.31 -0.13
C TYR A 147 -6.94 9.90 0.99
N CYS A 148 -5.93 9.14 1.41
CA CYS A 148 -4.91 9.57 2.37
C CYS A 148 -3.61 8.79 2.22
N ILE A 149 -2.57 9.25 2.91
CA ILE A 149 -1.28 8.56 3.01
C ILE A 149 -0.97 8.35 4.48
N VAL A 150 -0.61 7.13 4.82
CA VAL A 150 -0.33 6.67 6.18
C VAL A 150 1.14 6.29 6.27
N ARG A 151 1.81 6.62 7.38
CA ARG A 151 3.15 6.12 7.70
C ARG A 151 3.03 5.04 8.78
N PRO A 152 2.74 3.78 8.42
CA PRO A 152 2.28 2.79 9.39
C PRO A 152 3.41 2.01 10.03
N TYR A 153 4.61 2.59 10.14
CA TYR A 153 5.76 1.86 10.66
C TYR A 153 6.72 2.75 11.43
N TRP A 154 7.46 2.10 12.30
CA TRP A 154 8.68 2.63 12.89
C TRP A 154 9.80 1.60 12.77
N ILE A 155 11.02 2.11 12.63
CA ILE A 155 12.22 1.28 12.62
C ILE A 155 12.49 0.89 14.07
N ALA A 156 12.52 -0.40 14.38
CA ALA A 156 13.13 -0.84 15.62
C ALA A 156 14.58 -0.39 15.58
N MET A 157 14.98 0.53 16.46
CA MET A 157 16.40 0.72 16.72
C MET A 157 16.93 -0.65 17.12
N HIS A 158 17.80 -1.23 16.29
CA HIS A 158 18.54 -2.40 16.70
C HIS A 158 19.32 -1.97 17.94
N VAL A 159 18.86 -2.43 19.11
CA VAL A 159 19.71 -2.47 20.28
C VAL A 159 20.77 -3.50 19.89
N ASN A 160 21.93 -3.02 19.43
CA ASN A 160 23.08 -3.91 19.28
C ASN A 160 23.29 -4.56 20.65
N PRO A 161 23.22 -5.90 20.78
CA PRO A 161 23.75 -6.52 21.95
C PRO A 161 25.25 -6.19 21.95
N GLN A 162 25.69 -5.49 23.00
CA GLN A 162 27.10 -5.39 23.35
C GLN A 162 27.64 -6.77 23.71
#